data_AF-A0A1V9S681-F1
#
_entry.id   AF-A0A1V9S681-F1
#
_cell.length_a   1.000
_cell.length_b   1.000
_cell.length_c   1.000
_cell.angle_alpha   90.00
_cell.angle_beta   90.00
_cell.angle_gamma   90.00
#
_symmetry.space_group_name_H-M   'P 1'
#
loop_
_entity.id
_entity.type
_entity.pdbx_description
1 polymer ?
#
loop_
_entity_poly.entity_id
_entity_poly.type
_entity_poly.pdbx_seq_one_letter_code
_entity_poly.pdbx_strand_id
1 'polypeptide(L)' 'MDISDIINGVSEGKIIPGIGHNESYWTKHKMQPVEFFAEASSSMINNHESLNLIKKLFPKAFDEYLTVVEVIANG' A
#
# COMPACT_ATOMS: atom_id res chain seq x y z
N MET A 1 -2.99 8.82 5.05
CA MET A 1 -2.72 7.79 4.02
C MET A 1 -1.24 7.83 3.82
N ASP A 2 -0.62 6.83 4.43
CA ASP A 2 0.81 6.71 4.68
C ASP A 2 1.12 5.21 4.73
N ILE A 3 2.39 4.87 4.84
CA ILE A 3 2.87 3.49 5.03
C ILE A 3 2.21 2.76 6.22
N SER A 4 1.56 3.49 7.13
CA SER A 4 0.78 2.93 8.24
C SER A 4 -0.31 1.98 7.77
N ASP A 5 -1.03 2.29 6.68
CA ASP A 5 -2.12 1.44 6.17
C ASP A 5 -1.58 0.17 5.50
N ILE A 6 -0.41 0.25 4.86
CA ILE A 6 0.30 -0.93 4.32
C ILE A 6 0.75 -1.85 5.46
N ILE A 7 1.36 -1.31 6.52
CA ILE A 7 1.78 -2.10 7.69
C ILE A 7 0.56 -2.68 8.43
N ASN A 8 -0.52 -1.91 8.53
CA ASN A 8 -1.78 -2.37 9.09
C ASN A 8 -2.36 -3.53 8.28
N GLY A 9 -2.32 -3.44 6.95
CA GLY A 9 -2.73 -4.51 6.04
C GLY A 9 -1.90 -5.78 6.19
N VAL A 10 -0.57 -5.66 6.17
CA VAL A 10 0.36 -6.80 6.33
C VAL A 10 0.16 -7.52 7.66
N SER A 11 -0.24 -6.80 8.71
CA SER A 11 -0.52 -7.36 10.03
C SER A 11 -1.99 -7.78 10.21
N GLU A 12 -2.82 -7.74 9.16
CA GLU A 12 -4.25 -8.05 9.23
C GLU A 12 -5.01 -7.22 10.28
N GLY A 13 -4.61 -5.96 10.47
CA GLY A 13 -5.21 -5.06 11.46
C GLY A 13 -4.56 -5.10 12.85
N LYS A 14 -3.64 -6.04 13.11
CA LYS A 14 -3.06 -6.26 14.45
C LYS A 14 -2.06 -5.18 14.87
N ILE A 15 -1.37 -4.57 13.91
CA ILE A 15 -0.42 -3.47 14.14
C ILE A 15 -1.01 -2.20 13.54
N ILE A 16 -1.11 -1.15 14.35
CA ILE A 16 -1.59 0.18 13.93
C ILE A 16 -0.50 1.20 14.27
N PRO A 17 0.41 1.52 13.33
CA PRO A 17 1.53 2.44 13.59
C PRO A 17 1.11 3.92 13.70
N GLY A 18 -0.16 4.22 13.43
CA GLY A 18 -0.72 5.57 13.39
C GLY A 18 -2.22 5.53 13.12
N ILE A 19 -2.63 5.97 11.94
CA ILE A 19 -4.00 5.76 11.44
C ILE A 19 -4.04 4.41 10.71
N GLY A 20 -5.11 3.66 10.91
CA GLY A 20 -5.29 2.34 10.32
C GLY A 20 -6.75 1.90 10.34
N HIS A 21 -7.02 0.78 9.68
CA HIS A 21 -8.32 0.14 9.68
C HIS A 21 -8.45 -0.93 10.78
N ASN A 22 -9.68 -1.26 11.15
CA ASN A 22 -9.95 -2.36 12.08
C ASN A 22 -9.71 -3.72 11.41
N GLU A 23 -9.54 -4.78 12.20
CA GLU A 23 -9.27 -6.14 11.70
C GLU A 23 -10.34 -6.61 10.70
N SER A 24 -11.62 -6.29 10.94
CA SER A 24 -12.72 -6.69 10.05
C SER A 24 -12.65 -6.05 8.67
N TYR A 25 -11.98 -4.90 8.52
CA TYR A 25 -11.70 -4.31 7.21
C TYR A 25 -10.88 -5.24 6.33
N TRP A 26 -9.83 -5.84 6.90
CA TRP A 26 -8.87 -6.69 6.19
C TRP A 26 -9.44 -8.06 5.82
N THR A 27 -10.56 -8.46 6.44
CA THR A 27 -11.29 -9.69 6.06
C THR A 27 -12.03 -9.57 4.73
N LYS A 28 -12.23 -8.35 4.22
CA LYS A 28 -12.85 -8.12 2.91
C LYS A 28 -11.93 -8.57 1.78
N HIS A 29 -12.52 -9.04 0.68
CA HIS A 29 -11.77 -9.61 -0.43
C HIS A 29 -10.72 -8.64 -0.98
N LYS A 30 -9.44 -9.08 -0.94
CA LYS A 30 -8.30 -8.39 -1.55
C LYS A 30 -8.03 -6.96 -1.04
N MET A 31 -8.37 -6.63 0.21
CA MET A 31 -8.09 -5.27 0.72
C MET A 31 -6.60 -4.93 0.82
N GLN A 32 -5.74 -5.89 1.17
CA GLN A 32 -4.29 -5.66 1.21
C GLN A 32 -3.71 -5.13 -0.12
N PRO A 33 -3.91 -5.80 -1.28
CA PRO A 33 -3.40 -5.28 -2.55
C PRO A 33 -4.13 -4.00 -3.01
N VAL A 34 -5.42 -3.82 -2.67
CA VAL A 34 -6.15 -2.57 -2.96
C VAL A 34 -5.50 -1.39 -2.24
N GLU A 35 -5.27 -1.50 -0.94
CA GLU A 35 -4.63 -0.45 -0.15
C GLU A 35 -3.18 -0.23 -0.57
N PHE A 36 -2.43 -1.29 -0.86
CA PHE A 36 -1.07 -1.12 -1.39
C PHE A 36 -1.06 -0.29 -2.67
N PHE A 37 -1.96 -0.59 -3.62
CA PHE A 37 -2.08 0.17 -4.86
C PHE A 37 -2.48 1.64 -4.60
N ALA A 38 -3.45 1.88 -3.72
CA ALA A 38 -3.92 3.21 -3.37
C ALA A 38 -2.82 4.04 -2.71
N GLU A 39 -2.15 3.49 -1.69
CA GLU A 39 -1.11 4.16 -0.92
C GLU A 39 0.16 4.42 -1.74
N ALA A 40 0.59 3.45 -2.56
CA ALA A 40 1.72 3.64 -3.46
C ALA A 40 1.42 4.73 -4.49
N SER A 41 0.22 4.75 -5.07
CA SER A 41 -0.19 5.78 -6.04
C SER A 41 -0.29 7.17 -5.41
N SER A 42 -0.95 7.28 -4.25
CA SER A 42 -1.04 8.53 -3.50
C SER A 42 0.36 9.06 -3.16
N SER A 43 1.22 8.20 -2.61
CA SER A 43 2.59 8.55 -2.24
C SER A 43 3.45 8.99 -3.44
N MET A 44 3.27 8.37 -4.62
CA MET A 44 3.93 8.84 -5.84
C MET A 44 3.53 10.25 -6.27
N ILE A 45 2.29 10.66 -5.98
CA ILE A 45 1.77 11.98 -6.39
C ILE A 45 2.11 13.06 -5.35
N ASN A 46 1.99 12.75 -4.06
CA ASN A 46 1.93 13.78 -3.02
C ASN A 46 2.86 13.56 -1.80
N ASN A 47 3.51 12.40 -1.66
CA ASN A 47 4.29 12.08 -0.45
C ASN A 47 5.51 11.20 -0.76
N HIS A 48 6.58 11.83 -1.26
CA HIS A 48 7.80 11.14 -1.64
C HIS A 48 8.56 10.50 -0.46
N GLU A 49 8.36 10.98 0.77
CA GLU A 49 8.96 10.35 1.95
C GLU A 49 8.33 8.97 2.21
N SER A 50 7.00 8.90 2.22
CA SER A 50 6.26 7.63 2.29
C SER A 50 6.66 6.71 1.12
N LEU A 51 6.74 7.25 -0.11
CA LEU A 51 7.17 6.47 -1.27
C LEU A 51 8.55 5.83 -1.08
N ASN A 52 9.52 6.56 -0.52
CA ASN A 52 10.86 6.05 -0.25
C ASN A 52 10.83 4.94 0.81
N LEU A 53 9.99 5.06 1.83
CA LEU A 53 9.79 4.01 2.82
C LEU A 53 9.13 2.76 2.22
N ILE A 54 8.12 2.94 1.36
CA ILE A 54 7.47 1.82 0.64
C ILE A 54 8.49 1.07 -0.21
N LYS A 55 9.30 1.78 -1.02
CA LYS A 55 10.37 1.18 -1.82
C LYS A 55 11.40 0.44 -0.98
N LYS A 56 11.74 0.98 0.20
CA LYS A 56 12.72 0.39 1.12
C LYS A 56 12.20 -0.87 1.82
N LEU A 57 10.96 -0.85 2.28
CA LEU A 57 10.38 -1.91 3.12
C LEU A 57 9.69 -3.01 2.29
N PHE A 58 9.11 -2.64 1.15
CA PHE A 58 8.34 -3.54 0.29
C PHE A 58 8.81 -3.48 -1.18
N PRO A 59 10.10 -3.63 -1.48
CA PRO A 59 10.65 -3.41 -2.82
C PRO A 59 9.96 -4.28 -3.89
N LYS A 60 9.76 -5.58 -3.61
CA LYS A 60 9.12 -6.50 -4.56
C LYS A 60 7.65 -6.15 -4.84
N ALA A 61 6.90 -5.75 -3.81
CA ALA A 61 5.51 -5.35 -3.99
C ALA A 61 5.42 -4.03 -4.78
N PHE A 62 6.40 -3.15 -4.61
CA PHE A 62 6.50 -1.93 -5.40
C PHE A 62 6.82 -2.21 -6.88
N ASP A 63 7.67 -3.20 -7.18
CA ASP A 63 7.95 -3.63 -8.56
C ASP A 63 6.70 -4.22 -9.24
N GLU A 64 5.91 -5.04 -8.52
CA GLU A 64 4.62 -5.54 -9.01
C GLU A 64 3.62 -4.39 -9.23
N TYR A 65 3.59 -3.41 -8.33
CA TYR A 65 2.79 -2.20 -8.50
C TYR A 65 3.16 -1.45 -9.78
N LEU A 66 4.45 -1.26 -10.08
CA LEU A 66 4.90 -0.63 -11.32
C LEU A 66 4.46 -1.42 -12.56
N THR A 67 4.50 -2.75 -12.49
CA THR A 67 4.01 -3.63 -13.56
C THR A 67 2.51 -3.40 -13.81
N VAL A 68 1.70 -3.29 -12.75
CA VAL A 68 0.27 -2.98 -12.87
C VAL A 68 0.05 -1.59 -13.47
N VAL A 69 0.79 -0.58 -13.03
CA VAL A 69 0.70 0.78 -13.58
C VAL A 69 1.06 0.80 -15.07
N GLU A 70 2.11 0.09 -15.48
CA GLU A 70 2.53 -0.02 -16.88
C GLU A 70 1.46 -0.70 -17.75
N VAL A 71 0.83 -1.77 -17.25
CA VAL A 71 -0.29 -2.43 -17.94
C VAL A 71 -1.47 -1.48 -18.11
N ILE A 72 -1.82 -0.70 -17.08
CA ILE A 72 -2.92 0.27 -17.15
C ILE A 72 -2.59 1.41 -18.12
N ALA A 73 -1.35 1.91 -18.12
CA ALA A 73 -0.93 3.03 -18.97
C ALA A 73 -0.89 2.68 -20.46
N ASN A 74 -0.71 1.39 -20.79
CA ASN A 74 -0.58 0.89 -22.15
C ASN A 74 -1.83 0.14 -22.68
N GLY A 75 -2.90 0.05 -21.88
CA GLY A 75 -4.17 -0.58 -22.26
C GLY A 75 -5.20 0.43 -22.75
#